data_AF-A0A7S1HR26-F1
#
_entry.id   AF-A0A7S1HR26-F1
#
_cell.length_a   1.000
_cell.length_b   1.000
_cell.length_c   1.000
_cell.angle_alpha   90.00
_cell.angle_beta   90.00
_cell.angle_gamma   90.00
#
_symmetry.space_group_name_H-M   'P 1'
#
loop_
_entity.id
_entity.type
_entity.pdbx_description
1 polymer ?
#
loop_
_entity_poly.entity_id
_entity_poly.type
_entity_poly.pdbx_seq_one_letter_code
_entity_poly.pdbx_strand_id
1 'polypeptide(L)'
;PNECPLAVENFVTHARNSYYNGVIFHRVIKGFMVQTGDPLGDGTGGESIWGREFEDEFDGRLRHDRPYTLSMANAGPNTNGSQFFITTVATPWLDNKHTVFGRVTKGMDVVYAIE
;
A
#
# COMPACT_ATOMS: atom_id res chain seq x y z
N PRO A 1 -2.66 7.74 -11.05
CA PRO A 1 -1.56 7.43 -11.99
C PRO A 1 -0.74 8.67 -12.37
N ASN A 2 -1.34 9.85 -12.47
CA ASN A 2 -0.61 11.07 -12.84
C ASN A 2 0.33 11.55 -11.73
N GLU A 3 -0.10 11.39 -10.47
CA GLU A 3 0.62 11.86 -9.28
C GLU A 3 1.62 10.81 -8.73
N CYS A 4 1.29 9.52 -8.90
CA CYS A 4 2.13 8.40 -8.46
C CYS A 4 2.26 7.37 -9.60
N PRO A 5 2.92 7.70 -10.72
CA PRO A 5 3.05 6.80 -11.87
C PRO A 5 3.77 5.50 -11.52
N LEU A 6 4.87 5.53 -10.77
CA LEU A 6 5.66 4.34 -10.45
C LEU A 6 4.91 3.40 -9.50
N ALA A 7 4.32 3.94 -8.43
CA ALA A 7 3.56 3.13 -7.48
C ALA A 7 2.35 2.46 -8.15
N VAL A 8 1.64 3.18 -9.02
CA VAL A 8 0.50 2.62 -9.76
C VAL A 8 0.95 1.59 -10.81
N GLU A 9 2.02 1.86 -11.56
CA GLU A 9 2.57 0.91 -12.53
C GLU A 9 3.01 -0.39 -11.85
N ASN A 10 3.75 -0.27 -10.74
CA ASN A 10 4.20 -1.38 -9.92
C ASN A 10 3.00 -2.21 -9.43
N PHE A 11 2.03 -1.58 -8.79
CA PHE A 11 0.85 -2.25 -8.24
C PHE A 11 0.03 -2.97 -9.33
N VAL A 12 -0.28 -2.27 -10.42
CA VAL A 12 -1.11 -2.84 -11.51
C VAL A 12 -0.39 -3.98 -12.22
N THR A 13 0.92 -3.86 -12.41
CA THR A 13 1.71 -4.90 -13.10
C THR A 13 1.85 -6.14 -12.22
N HIS A 14 2.13 -6.00 -10.92
CA HIS A 14 2.09 -7.13 -9.99
C HIS A 14 0.71 -7.82 -9.97
N ALA A 15 -0.37 -7.04 -9.92
CA ALA A 15 -1.73 -7.59 -9.95
C ALA A 15 -2.01 -8.36 -11.24
N ARG A 16 -1.62 -7.82 -12.41
CA ARG A 16 -1.77 -8.51 -13.71
C ARG A 16 -0.94 -9.79 -13.81
N ASN A 17 0.26 -9.78 -13.23
CA ASN A 17 1.15 -10.93 -13.20
C ASN A 17 0.78 -11.95 -12.11
N SER A 18 -0.38 -11.79 -11.45
CA SER A 18 -0.84 -12.69 -10.39
C SER A 18 0.11 -12.75 -9.18
N TYR A 19 0.98 -11.75 -9.01
CA TYR A 19 1.97 -11.71 -7.93
C TYR A 19 1.32 -11.68 -6.54
N TYR A 20 0.18 -11.00 -6.42
CA TYR A 20 -0.57 -10.91 -5.17
C TYR A 20 -1.53 -12.10 -4.94
N ASN A 21 -1.60 -13.08 -5.85
CA ASN A 21 -2.53 -14.19 -5.69
C ASN A 21 -2.09 -15.11 -4.54
N GLY A 22 -3.00 -15.35 -3.59
CA GLY A 22 -2.71 -16.16 -2.39
C GLY A 22 -1.90 -15.43 -1.33
N VAL A 23 -1.51 -14.16 -1.56
CA VAL A 23 -0.83 -13.34 -0.56
C VAL A 23 -1.81 -12.94 0.54
N ILE A 24 -1.40 -13.14 1.79
CA ILE A 24 -2.23 -12.87 2.96
C ILE A 24 -2.08 -11.42 3.44
N PHE A 25 -3.09 -10.95 4.17
CA PHE A 25 -2.96 -9.79 5.05
C PHE A 25 -2.18 -10.19 6.30
N HIS A 26 -0.86 -10.16 6.22
CA HIS A 26 0.04 -10.64 7.28
C HIS A 26 0.06 -9.73 8.51
N ARG A 27 -0.33 -8.46 8.36
CA ARG A 27 -0.33 -7.49 9.47
C ARG A 27 -1.61 -6.67 9.48
N VAL A 28 -2.44 -6.92 10.49
CA VAL A 28 -3.73 -6.25 10.71
C VAL A 28 -3.72 -5.57 12.07
N ILE A 29 -4.01 -4.27 12.11
CA ILE A 29 -4.04 -3.49 13.35
C ILE A 29 -5.36 -2.75 13.43
N LYS A 30 -6.18 -3.13 14.41
CA LYS A 30 -7.49 -2.54 14.68
C LYS A 30 -7.41 -1.05 15.01
N GLY A 31 -8.26 -0.26 14.39
CA GLY A 31 -8.27 1.19 14.45
C GLY A 31 -7.09 1.83 13.71
N PHE A 32 -6.46 1.14 12.77
CA PHE A 32 -5.31 1.67 12.05
C PHE A 32 -5.29 1.28 10.56
N MET A 33 -4.92 0.04 10.24
CA MET A 33 -4.70 -0.40 8.86
C MET A 33 -4.59 -1.92 8.72
N VAL A 34 -4.82 -2.38 7.49
CA VAL A 34 -4.58 -3.75 7.03
C VAL A 34 -3.46 -3.75 5.98
N GLN A 35 -2.41 -4.53 6.19
CA GLN A 35 -1.21 -4.58 5.34
C GLN A 35 -1.05 -5.96 4.70
N THR A 36 -0.64 -5.95 3.42
CA THR A 36 -0.48 -7.12 2.55
C THR A 36 0.61 -6.85 1.51
N GLY A 37 0.74 -7.73 0.50
CA GLY A 37 1.66 -7.57 -0.62
C GLY A 37 3.04 -8.18 -0.39
N ASP A 38 3.21 -8.99 0.65
CA ASP A 38 4.41 -9.79 0.90
C ASP A 38 4.17 -11.28 0.55
N PRO A 39 4.85 -11.83 -0.47
CA PRO A 39 4.77 -13.25 -0.82
C PRO A 39 5.19 -14.22 0.30
N LEU A 40 6.07 -13.79 1.22
CA LEU A 40 6.51 -14.60 2.36
C LEU A 40 5.51 -14.53 3.52
N GLY A 41 4.74 -13.45 3.61
CA GLY A 41 3.73 -13.25 4.64
C GLY A 41 4.29 -12.97 6.03
N ASP A 42 5.56 -12.58 6.15
CA ASP A 42 6.22 -12.25 7.43
C ASP A 42 6.58 -10.76 7.57
N GLY A 43 6.32 -9.97 6.53
CA GLY A 43 6.58 -8.54 6.45
C GLY A 43 8.00 -8.20 5.96
N THR A 44 8.84 -9.19 5.66
CA THR A 44 10.24 -8.98 5.24
C THR A 44 10.46 -9.15 3.74
N GLY A 45 9.51 -9.78 3.05
CA GLY A 45 9.59 -10.04 1.62
C GLY A 45 8.89 -9.01 0.75
N GLY A 46 8.92 -9.27 -0.55
CA GLY A 46 8.30 -8.42 -1.56
C GLY A 46 9.32 -7.53 -2.28
N GLU A 47 9.24 -7.51 -3.60
CA GLU A 47 10.08 -6.70 -4.46
C GLU A 47 9.23 -5.99 -5.50
N SER A 48 9.69 -4.85 -6.01
CA SER A 48 9.00 -4.18 -7.10
C SER A 48 9.13 -4.95 -8.42
N ILE A 49 8.35 -4.55 -9.41
CA ILE A 49 8.44 -5.11 -10.78
C ILE A 49 9.80 -4.89 -11.46
N TRP A 50 10.63 -4.00 -10.91
CA TRP A 50 11.97 -3.70 -11.41
C TRP A 50 13.08 -4.50 -10.70
N GLY A 51 12.73 -5.38 -9.74
CA GLY A 51 13.69 -6.18 -8.97
C GLY A 51 14.58 -5.36 -8.03
N ARG A 52 14.15 -4.15 -7.69
CA ARG A 52 14.82 -3.23 -6.75
C ARG A 52 13.81 -2.32 -6.08
N GLU A 53 14.19 -1.68 -4.98
CA GLU A 53 13.35 -0.65 -4.37
C GLU A 53 13.20 0.57 -5.28
N PHE A 54 12.09 1.30 -5.14
CA PHE A 54 11.82 2.53 -5.91
C PHE A 54 11.42 3.72 -5.01
N GLU A 55 11.58 4.93 -5.57
CA GLU A 55 11.36 6.19 -4.86
C GLU A 55 9.93 6.40 -4.35
N ASP A 56 9.81 7.22 -3.30
CA ASP A 56 8.51 7.68 -2.81
C ASP A 56 7.92 8.75 -3.74
N GLU A 57 6.60 8.71 -3.95
CA GLU A 57 5.86 9.65 -4.78
C GLU A 57 4.86 10.44 -3.92
N PHE A 58 5.29 11.59 -3.41
CA PHE A 58 4.46 12.46 -2.57
C PHE A 58 3.83 13.62 -3.38
N ASP A 59 2.51 13.76 -3.30
CA ASP A 59 1.77 14.91 -3.84
C ASP A 59 1.02 15.61 -2.70
N GLY A 60 1.06 16.94 -2.66
CA GLY A 60 0.43 17.73 -1.59
C GLY A 60 -1.09 17.53 -1.45
N ARG A 61 -1.76 17.02 -2.50
CA ARG A 61 -3.19 16.71 -2.55
C ARG A 61 -3.50 15.29 -2.08
N LEU A 62 -2.51 14.39 -2.06
CA LEU A 62 -2.67 12.99 -1.69
C LEU A 62 -2.22 12.79 -0.25
N ARG A 63 -3.20 12.63 0.64
CA ARG A 63 -2.98 12.54 2.09
C ARG A 63 -3.81 11.44 2.72
N HIS A 64 -3.38 11.01 3.90
CA HIS A 64 -4.09 10.08 4.77
C HIS A 64 -5.13 10.84 5.64
N ASP A 65 -5.87 11.75 5.01
CA ASP A 65 -6.83 12.66 5.65
C ASP A 65 -8.15 11.96 6.03
N ARG A 66 -8.37 10.74 5.53
CA ARG A 66 -9.59 9.98 5.70
C ARG A 66 -9.31 8.47 5.58
N PRO A 67 -10.21 7.61 6.12
CA PRO A 67 -10.05 6.16 6.05
C PRO A 67 -10.05 5.64 4.61
N TYR A 68 -9.65 4.38 4.49
CA TYR A 68 -9.60 3.60 3.25
C TYR A 68 -8.64 4.13 2.19
N THR A 69 -7.66 4.91 2.63
CA THR A 69 -6.53 5.35 1.80
C THR A 69 -5.58 4.17 1.58
N LEU A 70 -5.21 3.93 0.31
CA LEU A 70 -4.30 2.89 -0.14
C LEU A 70 -2.91 3.50 -0.34
N SER A 71 -1.92 2.92 0.36
CA SER A 71 -0.56 3.46 0.41
C SER A 71 0.50 2.36 0.41
N MET A 72 1.70 2.70 -0.07
CA MET A 72 2.84 1.77 -0.09
C MET A 72 3.40 1.56 1.32
N ALA A 73 3.68 0.30 1.68
CA ALA A 73 4.48 0.00 2.84
C ALA A 73 5.97 0.10 2.47
N ASN A 74 6.77 0.68 3.35
CA ASN A 74 8.20 0.86 3.17
C ASN A 74 8.94 0.66 4.53
N ALA A 75 10.25 0.43 4.46
CA ALA A 75 11.15 0.28 5.60
C ALA A 75 12.05 1.51 5.80
N GLY A 76 11.75 2.61 5.10
CA GLY A 76 12.50 3.85 5.08
C GLY A 76 12.16 4.67 3.84
N PRO A 77 12.77 5.87 3.71
CA PRO A 77 12.59 6.68 2.50
C PRO A 77 13.08 5.94 1.25
N ASN A 78 12.28 5.96 0.19
CA ASN A 78 12.57 5.36 -1.12
C ASN A 78 12.82 3.84 -1.10
N THR A 79 12.23 3.12 -0.15
CA THR A 79 12.35 1.66 -0.05
C THR A 79 11.04 0.96 -0.45
N ASN A 80 10.35 1.45 -1.49
CA ASN A 80 9.08 0.86 -1.91
C ASN A 80 9.34 -0.46 -2.66
N GLY A 81 8.62 -1.52 -2.28
CA GLY A 81 8.66 -2.84 -2.91
C GLY A 81 7.31 -3.23 -3.49
N SER A 82 6.74 -4.34 -3.02
CA SER A 82 5.39 -4.80 -3.39
C SER A 82 4.36 -4.65 -2.26
N GLN A 83 4.80 -4.42 -1.02
CA GLN A 83 3.90 -4.33 0.11
C GLN A 83 3.10 -3.03 0.11
N PHE A 84 1.82 -3.13 0.48
CA PHE A 84 0.92 -1.99 0.60
C PHE A 84 -0.06 -2.19 1.76
N PHE A 85 -0.68 -1.10 2.18
CA PHE A 85 -1.69 -1.12 3.23
C PHE A 85 -2.91 -0.26 2.88
N ILE A 86 -4.04 -0.61 3.50
CA ILE A 86 -5.28 0.15 3.45
C ILE A 86 -5.60 0.59 4.87
N THR A 87 -5.76 1.90 5.04
CA THR A 87 -6.13 2.50 6.33
C THR A 87 -7.61 2.30 6.66
N THR A 88 -7.96 2.20 7.93
CA THR A 88 -9.36 2.10 8.40
C THR A 88 -9.81 3.36 9.16
N VAL A 89 -8.86 4.24 9.47
CA VAL A 89 -9.06 5.57 10.06
C VAL A 89 -8.20 6.61 9.31
N ALA A 90 -8.37 7.90 9.61
CA ALA A 90 -7.44 8.92 9.14
C ALA A 90 -6.09 8.77 9.86
N THR A 91 -4.99 8.79 9.11
CA THR A 91 -3.63 8.55 9.61
C THR A 91 -2.64 9.64 9.16
N PRO A 92 -2.88 10.93 9.45
CA PRO A 92 -2.09 12.04 8.90
C PRO A 92 -0.61 12.01 9.30
N TRP A 93 -0.22 11.25 10.33
CA TRP A 93 1.18 11.05 10.73
C TRP A 93 2.00 10.22 9.73
N LEU A 94 1.34 9.60 8.73
CA LEU A 94 1.94 8.87 7.61
C LEU A 94 2.13 9.74 6.36
N ASP A 95 1.63 10.97 6.36
CA ASP A 95 1.80 11.90 5.24
C ASP A 95 3.27 12.21 4.99
N ASN A 96 3.68 12.20 3.71
CA ASN A 96 5.08 12.34 3.27
C ASN A 96 6.04 11.29 3.84
N LYS A 97 5.51 10.15 4.33
CA LYS A 97 6.29 8.97 4.71
C LYS A 97 5.93 7.76 3.88
N HIS A 98 4.66 7.66 3.46
CA HIS A 98 4.16 6.58 2.63
C HIS A 98 3.49 7.16 1.40
N THR A 99 3.83 6.63 0.22
CA THR A 99 3.24 7.00 -1.06
C THR A 99 1.75 6.65 -1.06
N VAL A 100 0.88 7.66 -1.17
CA VAL A 100 -0.56 7.49 -1.31
C VAL A 100 -0.89 7.37 -2.79
N PHE A 101 -1.27 6.18 -3.25
CA PHE A 101 -1.48 5.93 -4.69
C PHE A 101 -2.91 5.49 -5.04
N GLY A 102 -3.80 5.39 -4.06
CA GLY A 102 -5.20 5.07 -4.30
C GLY A 102 -6.12 5.24 -3.09
N ARG A 103 -7.38 4.90 -3.30
CA ARG A 103 -8.41 4.88 -2.24
C ARG A 103 -9.49 3.88 -2.60
N VAL A 104 -10.02 3.20 -1.59
CA VAL A 104 -11.17 2.30 -1.77
C VAL A 104 -12.41 3.13 -2.10
N THR A 105 -13.13 2.73 -3.15
CA THR A 105 -14.37 3.40 -3.58
C THR A 105 -15.62 2.56 -3.31
N LYS A 106 -15.47 1.24 -3.14
CA LYS A 106 -16.51 0.26 -2.81
C LYS A 106 -15.89 -0.86 -1.98
N GLY A 107 -16.69 -1.51 -1.12
CA GLY A 107 -16.21 -2.62 -0.26
C GLY A 107 -15.53 -2.15 1.03
N MET A 108 -15.88 -0.96 1.55
CA MET A 108 -15.36 -0.48 2.83
C MET A 108 -15.71 -1.40 4.01
N ASP A 109 -16.88 -2.03 3.94
CA ASP A 109 -17.35 -3.05 4.87
C ASP A 109 -16.44 -4.29 4.87
N VAL A 110 -15.94 -4.69 3.69
CA VAL A 110 -14.98 -5.79 3.56
C VAL A 110 -13.64 -5.43 4.20
N VAL A 111 -13.13 -4.22 3.95
CA VAL A 111 -11.88 -3.75 4.58
C VAL A 111 -12.03 -3.74 6.11
N TYR A 112 -13.16 -3.25 6.60
CA TYR A 112 -13.45 -3.20 8.04
C TYR A 112 -13.68 -4.60 8.65
N ALA A 113 -14.13 -5.58 7.86
CA ALA A 113 -14.27 -6.96 8.31
C ALA A 113 -12.95 -7.74 8.33
N ILE A 114 -11.96 -7.32 7.53
CA ILE A 114 -10.59 -7.86 7.56
C ILE A 114 -9.83 -7.33 8.79
N GLU A 115 -10.11 -6.09 9.19
CA GLU A 115 -9.57 -5.46 10.40
C GLU A 115 -9.98 -6.15 11.71
#